data_AF-A0A4Q3UW63-F1
#
_entry.id   AF-A0A4Q3UW63-F1
#
_cell.length_a   1.000
_cell.length_b   1.000
_cell.length_c   1.000
_cell.angle_alpha   90.00
_cell.angle_beta   90.00
_cell.angle_gamma   90.00
#
_symmetry.space_group_name_H-M   'P 1'
#
loop_
_entity.id
_entity.type
_entity.pdbx_description
1 polymer ?
#
loop_
_entity_poly.entity_id
_entity_poly.type
_entity_poly.pdbx_seq_one_letter_code
_entity_poly.pdbx_strand_id
1 'polypeptide(L)'
;MNYFGNTLSRAILIAIFLSVFFETAAGQHAGDTVLALSPLLKRESRHNKWWGKHYREEWATPVSFKKILLDTLEGGVFPYAQGGGRQTKSLRLRDRHDREYVLRSLQKSFTRALPEDLRGTFIETVMNDQVSLAHPYSALVVAPLAEAAGIFHTKPRLYFVPD
;
A
#
# COMPACT_ATOMS: atom_id res chain seq x y z
N MET A 1 -3.19 -54.57 35.15
CA MET A 1 -3.27 -54.23 33.71
C MET A 1 -3.07 -52.74 33.60
N ASN A 2 -2.01 -52.32 32.90
CA ASN A 2 -1.30 -51.06 33.08
C ASN A 2 -2.08 -49.83 32.61
N TYR A 3 -2.25 -48.83 33.50
CA TYR A 3 -2.65 -47.46 33.17
C TYR A 3 -1.54 -46.48 33.60
N PHE A 4 -0.36 -46.63 32.99
CA PHE A 4 0.71 -45.63 33.06
C PHE A 4 1.21 -45.42 31.63
N GLY A 5 0.84 -44.29 31.02
CA GLY A 5 1.37 -43.90 29.72
C GLY A 5 0.36 -43.10 28.90
N ASN A 6 0.26 -41.79 29.15
CA ASN A 6 -0.09 -40.83 28.09
C ASN A 6 0.01 -39.32 28.46
N THR A 7 0.55 -38.97 29.63
CA THR A 7 0.81 -37.56 29.97
C THR A 7 1.98 -36.98 29.16
N LEU A 8 3.04 -37.76 28.95
CA LEU A 8 4.18 -37.35 28.11
C LEU A 8 3.80 -37.14 26.64
N SER A 9 2.97 -38.02 26.07
CA SER A 9 2.55 -37.92 24.66
C SER A 9 1.66 -36.68 24.40
N ARG A 10 0.80 -36.33 25.36
CA ARG A 10 -0.03 -35.11 25.31
C ARG A 10 0.77 -33.82 25.47
N ALA A 11 1.78 -33.81 26.34
CA ALA A 11 2.66 -32.64 26.51
C ALA A 11 3.54 -32.40 25.27
N ILE A 12 4.02 -33.47 24.62
CA ILE A 12 4.79 -33.38 23.37
C ILE A 12 3.89 -32.87 22.23
N LEU A 13 2.65 -33.36 22.11
CA LEU A 13 1.71 -32.86 21.11
C LEU A 13 1.36 -31.39 21.31
N ILE A 14 1.16 -30.94 22.55
CA ILE A 14 0.90 -29.52 22.86
C ILE A 14 2.14 -28.67 22.59
N ALA A 15 3.34 -29.15 22.92
CA ALA A 15 4.59 -28.44 22.65
C ALA A 15 4.88 -28.32 21.14
N ILE A 16 4.59 -29.37 20.35
CA ILE A 16 4.68 -29.34 18.89
C ILE A 16 3.63 -28.40 18.29
N PHE A 17 2.40 -28.42 18.82
CA PHE A 17 1.34 -27.51 18.36
C PHE A 17 1.67 -26.05 18.70
N LEU A 18 2.25 -25.78 19.88
CA LEU A 18 2.74 -24.45 20.25
C LEU A 18 3.97 -24.03 19.45
N SER A 19 4.90 -24.92 19.12
CA SER A 19 6.08 -24.57 18.32
C SER A 19 5.71 -24.27 16.86
N VAL A 20 4.76 -25.01 16.28
CA VAL A 20 4.26 -24.77 14.92
C VAL A 20 3.49 -23.45 14.85
N PHE A 21 2.74 -23.08 15.90
CA PHE A 21 2.09 -21.76 15.98
C PHE A 21 3.08 -20.60 16.19
N PHE A 22 4.17 -20.82 16.94
CA PHE A 22 5.17 -19.78 17.18
C PHE A 22 6.04 -19.49 15.95
N GLU A 23 6.35 -20.51 15.13
CA GLU A 23 7.03 -20.31 13.85
C GLU A 23 6.19 -19.50 12.85
N THR A 24 4.86 -19.62 12.91
CA THR A 24 3.97 -18.89 11.98
C THR A 24 3.85 -17.40 12.34
N ALA A 25 4.12 -17.02 13.59
CA ALA A 25 4.10 -15.62 14.03
C ALA A 25 5.41 -14.85 13.77
N ALA A 26 6.51 -15.55 13.51
CA ALA A 26 7.86 -14.96 13.48
C ALA A 26 8.42 -14.65 12.07
N GLY A 27 7.59 -14.75 11.00
CA GLY A 27 8.10 -14.84 9.63
C GLY A 27 7.61 -13.83 8.60
N GLN A 28 6.85 -12.79 8.96
CA GLN A 28 6.45 -11.73 8.00
C GLN A 28 7.24 -10.42 8.23
N HIS A 29 8.57 -10.50 8.29
CA HIS A 29 9.39 -9.30 8.37
C HIS A 29 10.28 -9.09 7.14
N ALA A 30 10.08 -7.91 6.54
CA ALA A 30 11.08 -7.09 5.85
C ALA A 30 11.65 -7.59 4.52
N GLY A 31 10.84 -8.26 3.70
CA GLY A 31 11.13 -8.33 2.26
C GLY A 31 10.73 -7.01 1.58
N ASP A 32 11.68 -6.37 0.91
CA ASP A 32 11.39 -5.33 -0.08
C ASP A 32 10.49 -5.90 -1.18
N THR A 33 9.40 -5.20 -1.52
CA THR A 33 8.49 -5.59 -2.59
C THR A 33 8.69 -4.66 -3.78
N VAL A 34 9.09 -5.21 -4.93
CA VAL A 34 9.26 -4.45 -6.16
C VAL A 34 7.96 -4.50 -6.97
N LEU A 35 7.34 -3.34 -7.18
CA LEU A 35 6.12 -3.24 -7.99
C LEU A 35 6.08 -1.90 -8.74
N ALA A 36 5.41 -1.89 -9.90
CA ALA A 36 5.07 -0.64 -10.58
C ALA A 36 3.67 -0.20 -10.14
N LEU A 37 3.48 1.12 -9.96
CA LEU A 37 2.22 1.67 -9.45
C LEU A 37 1.04 1.47 -10.42
N SER A 38 1.32 1.53 -11.72
CA SER A 38 0.34 1.29 -12.78
C SER A 38 1.04 0.78 -14.04
N PRO A 39 1.36 -0.52 -14.12
CA PRO A 39 2.00 -1.12 -15.30
C PRO A 39 1.21 -0.90 -16.59
N LEU A 40 -0.12 -0.81 -16.46
CA LEU A 40 -1.07 -0.60 -17.56
C LEU A 40 -0.91 0.76 -18.27
N LEU A 41 -0.25 1.73 -17.63
CA LEU A 41 0.05 3.03 -18.23
C LEU A 41 1.26 3.00 -19.17
N LYS A 42 1.99 1.87 -19.24
CA LYS A 42 3.04 1.69 -20.25
C LYS A 42 2.41 1.59 -21.64
N ARG A 43 2.62 2.61 -22.47
CA ARG A 43 2.00 2.75 -23.80
C ARG A 43 3.05 2.92 -24.91
N GLU A 44 2.70 2.48 -26.11
CA GLU A 44 3.53 2.63 -27.32
C GLU A 44 3.67 4.10 -27.74
N SER A 45 4.75 4.43 -28.47
CA SER A 45 5.01 5.79 -28.98
C SER A 45 3.87 6.38 -29.83
N ARG A 46 3.09 5.53 -30.53
CA ARG A 46 1.93 6.00 -31.30
C ARG A 46 0.83 6.54 -30.40
N HIS A 47 0.50 5.85 -29.31
CA HIS A 47 -0.48 6.31 -28.32
C HIS A 47 -0.03 7.66 -27.73
N ASN A 48 1.25 7.76 -27.36
CA ASN A 48 1.81 8.97 -26.75
C ASN A 48 1.84 10.17 -27.72
N LYS A 49 1.86 9.94 -29.03
CA LYS A 49 1.77 11.02 -30.02
C LYS A 49 0.39 11.68 -30.03
N TRP A 50 -0.67 10.91 -29.78
CA TRP A 50 -2.05 11.42 -29.76
C TRP A 50 -2.48 11.87 -28.36
N TRP A 51 -2.00 11.20 -27.31
CA TRP A 51 -2.42 11.40 -25.92
C TRP A 51 -1.31 11.96 -25.01
N GLY A 52 -0.25 12.52 -25.58
CA GLY A 52 0.92 13.04 -24.87
C GLY A 52 1.82 11.95 -24.26
N LYS A 53 3.05 12.29 -23.86
CA LYS A 53 3.94 11.35 -23.14
C LYS A 53 3.56 11.25 -21.65
N HIS A 54 3.36 12.40 -21.01
CA HIS A 54 3.08 12.55 -19.57
C HIS A 54 4.06 11.76 -18.67
N TYR A 55 3.64 11.38 -17.46
CA TYR A 55 4.46 10.62 -16.51
C TYR A 55 4.27 9.10 -16.60
N ARG A 56 3.90 8.59 -17.77
CA ARG A 56 3.58 7.16 -17.98
C ARG A 56 4.75 6.24 -17.63
N GLU A 57 5.97 6.72 -17.86
CA GLU A 57 7.20 6.00 -17.54
C GLU A 57 7.38 5.86 -16.03
N GLU A 58 7.17 6.93 -15.27
CA GLU A 58 7.26 6.97 -13.81
C GLU A 58 6.15 6.13 -13.16
N TRP A 59 4.97 6.07 -13.75
CA TRP A 59 3.88 5.20 -13.29
C TRP A 59 4.15 3.71 -13.57
N ALA A 60 4.88 3.39 -14.64
CA ALA A 60 5.16 2.02 -15.06
C ALA A 60 6.52 1.47 -14.58
N THR A 61 7.39 2.33 -14.05
CA THR A 61 8.69 1.93 -13.50
C THR A 61 8.50 1.11 -12.23
N PRO A 62 9.05 -0.12 -12.16
CA PRO A 62 9.06 -0.89 -10.92
C PRO A 62 9.93 -0.19 -9.86
N VAL A 63 9.38 -0.01 -8.66
CA VAL A 63 10.08 0.61 -7.52
C VAL A 63 10.03 -0.34 -6.33
N SER A 64 11.11 -0.38 -5.54
CA SER A 64 11.14 -1.13 -4.28
C SER A 64 10.37 -0.40 -3.19
N PHE A 65 9.46 -1.11 -2.53
CA PHE A 65 8.70 -0.64 -1.40
C PHE A 65 8.98 -1.51 -0.19
N LYS A 66 9.22 -0.87 0.95
CA LYS A 66 9.30 -1.59 2.22
C LYS A 66 7.92 -2.14 2.56
N LYS A 67 7.81 -3.46 2.70
CA LYS A 67 6.59 -4.10 3.20
C LYS A 67 6.41 -3.78 4.68
N ILE A 68 5.21 -3.37 5.07
CA ILE A 68 4.89 -3.10 6.47
C ILE A 68 3.47 -3.56 6.82
N LEU A 69 3.29 -3.95 8.07
CA LEU A 69 2.00 -4.29 8.65
C LEU A 69 1.58 -3.17 9.63
N LEU A 70 0.28 -2.97 9.80
CA LEU A 70 -0.23 -1.88 10.65
C LEU A 70 0.09 -2.08 12.14
N ASP A 71 0.20 -3.33 12.58
CA ASP A 71 0.59 -3.72 13.94
C ASP A 71 2.05 -3.37 14.29
N THR A 72 2.90 -3.23 13.28
CA THR A 72 4.34 -2.96 13.42
C THR A 72 4.71 -1.54 13.00
N LEU A 73 3.89 -0.89 12.18
CA LEU A 73 4.08 0.49 11.78
C LEU A 73 4.06 1.42 13.00
N GLU A 74 5.16 2.14 13.24
CA GLU A 74 5.28 3.15 14.33
C GLU A 74 4.98 2.61 15.74
N GLY A 75 5.22 1.30 15.98
CA GLY A 75 4.91 0.64 17.26
C GLY A 75 3.49 0.10 17.38
N GLY A 76 2.75 0.12 16.26
CA GLY A 76 1.39 -0.37 16.13
C GLY A 76 0.39 0.76 16.04
N VAL A 77 -0.36 0.79 14.93
CA VAL A 77 -1.40 1.77 14.66
C VAL A 77 -2.74 1.10 14.39
N PHE A 78 -3.80 1.79 14.78
CA PHE A 78 -5.18 1.34 14.63
C PHE A 78 -5.92 2.23 13.63
N PRO A 79 -6.62 1.67 12.63
CA PRO A 79 -7.49 2.43 11.78
C PRO A 79 -8.72 2.90 12.53
N TYR A 80 -9.03 4.19 12.41
CA TYR A 80 -10.21 4.77 13.06
C TYR A 80 -11.17 5.45 12.08
N ALA A 81 -10.70 5.84 10.89
CA ALA A 81 -11.56 6.40 9.85
C ALA A 81 -11.04 6.12 8.45
N GLN A 82 -11.95 5.84 7.52
CA GLN A 82 -11.66 5.81 6.09
C GLN A 82 -11.97 7.18 5.47
N GLY A 83 -11.20 7.54 4.45
CA GLY A 83 -11.51 8.68 3.59
C GLY A 83 -10.99 8.46 2.18
N GLY A 84 -10.73 9.58 1.53
CA GLY A 84 -10.26 9.61 0.15
C GLY A 84 -11.39 10.02 -0.79
N GLY A 85 -11.02 10.79 -1.80
CA GLY A 85 -11.98 11.35 -2.74
C GLY A 85 -12.30 10.40 -3.89
N ARG A 86 -12.58 10.97 -5.05
CA ARG A 86 -12.92 10.22 -6.27
C ARG A 86 -11.73 9.46 -6.87
N GLN A 87 -10.50 9.76 -6.43
CA GLN A 87 -9.25 9.29 -7.06
C GLN A 87 -8.37 8.41 -6.17
N THR A 88 -8.38 8.65 -4.86
CA THR A 88 -7.47 8.01 -3.90
C THR A 88 -8.26 7.43 -2.74
N LYS A 89 -7.73 6.38 -2.12
CA LYS A 89 -8.22 5.84 -0.86
C LYS A 89 -7.31 6.35 0.25
N SER A 90 -7.87 6.79 1.38
CA SER A 90 -7.07 7.13 2.55
C SER A 90 -7.62 6.43 3.79
N LEU A 91 -6.73 6.13 4.71
CA LEU A 91 -7.03 5.54 6.00
C LEU A 91 -6.37 6.42 7.05
N ARG A 92 -7.16 6.90 8.01
CA ARG A 92 -6.66 7.61 9.18
C ARG A 92 -6.38 6.58 10.26
N LEU A 93 -5.18 6.68 10.79
CA LEU A 93 -4.58 5.75 11.72
C LEU A 93 -4.20 6.52 12.98
N ARG A 94 -4.22 5.84 14.11
CA ARG A 94 -3.80 6.39 15.40
C ARG A 94 -3.01 5.36 16.17
N ASP A 95 -1.93 5.78 16.82
CA ASP A 95 -1.15 4.88 17.68
C ASP A 95 -1.65 4.88 19.13
N ARG A 96 -0.96 4.12 20.00
CA ARG A 96 -1.27 4.05 21.44
C ARG A 96 -0.98 5.35 22.21
N HIS A 97 -0.27 6.30 21.60
CA HIS A 97 0.08 7.60 22.17
C HIS A 97 -0.77 8.73 21.58
N ASP A 98 -1.90 8.41 20.93
CA ASP A 98 -2.83 9.35 20.30
C ASP A 98 -2.23 10.14 19.11
N ARG A 99 -1.07 9.72 18.57
CA ARG A 99 -0.48 10.33 17.38
C ARG A 99 -1.24 9.90 16.13
N GLU A 100 -1.58 10.86 15.28
CA GLU A 100 -2.32 10.60 14.05
C GLU A 100 -1.43 10.43 12.83
N TYR A 101 -1.78 9.43 12.03
CA TYR A 101 -1.13 9.14 10.76
C TYR A 101 -2.17 9.03 9.65
N VAL A 102 -1.76 9.37 8.43
CA VAL A 102 -2.61 9.23 7.24
C VAL A 102 -1.90 8.32 6.25
N LEU A 103 -2.49 7.15 6.03
CA LEU A 103 -2.10 6.25 4.94
C LEU A 103 -2.95 6.59 3.72
N ARG A 104 -2.31 6.84 2.57
CA ARG A 104 -3.01 7.17 1.32
C ARG A 104 -2.50 6.30 0.18
N SER A 105 -3.41 5.78 -0.63
CA SER A 105 -3.05 5.05 -1.84
C SER A 105 -2.26 5.94 -2.80
N LEU A 106 -1.14 5.43 -3.29
CA LEU A 106 -0.40 6.05 -4.40
C LEU A 106 -1.11 5.81 -5.73
N GLN A 107 -1.61 4.59 -5.94
CA GLN A 107 -2.41 4.27 -7.12
C GLN A 107 -3.68 5.11 -7.13
N LYS A 108 -3.98 5.67 -8.30
CA LYS A 108 -5.14 6.51 -8.56
C LYS A 108 -6.03 5.84 -9.60
N SER A 109 -7.33 6.02 -9.46
CA SER A 109 -8.31 5.55 -10.43
C SER A 109 -9.51 6.48 -10.45
N PHE A 110 -10.00 6.78 -11.65
CA PHE A 110 -11.20 7.57 -11.91
C PHE A 110 -12.48 6.73 -11.89
N THR A 111 -12.41 5.42 -11.65
CA THR A 111 -13.58 4.52 -11.69
C THR A 111 -14.69 4.97 -10.74
N ARG A 112 -14.34 5.36 -9.50
CA ARG A 112 -15.31 5.90 -8.53
C ARG A 112 -15.86 7.28 -8.90
N ALA A 113 -15.17 7.97 -9.81
CA ALA A 113 -15.61 9.25 -10.35
C ALA A 113 -16.63 9.10 -11.48
N LEU A 114 -16.82 7.89 -12.04
CA LEU A 114 -17.73 7.67 -13.15
C LEU A 114 -19.12 7.23 -12.67
N PRO A 115 -20.18 7.66 -13.39
CA PRO A 115 -21.50 7.03 -13.28
C PRO A 115 -21.39 5.52 -13.43
N GLU A 116 -22.26 4.79 -12.74
CA GLU A 116 -22.20 3.32 -12.70
C GLU A 116 -22.27 2.70 -14.10
N ASP A 117 -23.12 3.26 -14.96
CA ASP A 117 -23.31 2.84 -16.35
C ASP A 117 -22.05 3.01 -17.24
N LEU A 118 -21.11 3.85 -16.83
CA LEU A 118 -19.87 4.10 -17.58
C LEU A 118 -18.68 3.31 -17.04
N ARG A 119 -18.83 2.64 -15.90
CA ARG A 119 -17.78 1.77 -15.34
C ARG A 119 -17.65 0.50 -16.19
N GLY A 120 -16.44 0.00 -16.36
CA GLY A 120 -16.11 -1.12 -17.22
C GLY A 120 -16.13 -0.81 -18.72
N THR A 121 -16.46 0.41 -19.12
CA THR A 121 -16.51 0.81 -20.53
C THR A 121 -15.17 1.33 -21.04
N PHE A 122 -15.07 1.57 -22.36
CA PHE A 122 -13.93 2.27 -22.95
C PHE A 122 -13.72 3.68 -22.34
N ILE A 123 -14.80 4.35 -21.90
CA ILE A 123 -14.70 5.67 -21.26
C ILE A 123 -13.88 5.58 -19.97
N GLU A 124 -14.08 4.53 -19.16
CA GLU A 124 -13.26 4.29 -17.98
C GLU A 124 -11.78 4.11 -18.34
N THR A 125 -11.50 3.36 -19.41
CA THR A 125 -10.12 3.13 -19.87
C THR A 125 -9.45 4.45 -20.25
N VAL A 126 -10.15 5.31 -21.00
CA VAL A 126 -9.61 6.63 -21.38
C VAL A 126 -9.41 7.53 -20.16
N MET A 127 -10.37 7.57 -19.24
CA MET A 127 -10.25 8.38 -18.02
C MET A 127 -9.10 7.91 -17.12
N ASN A 128 -8.91 6.60 -16.98
CA ASN A 128 -7.79 6.06 -16.22
C ASN A 128 -6.44 6.29 -16.92
N ASP A 129 -6.38 6.40 -18.26
CA ASP A 129 -5.16 6.80 -18.98
C ASP A 129 -4.71 8.21 -18.58
N GLN A 130 -5.65 9.10 -18.29
CA GLN A 130 -5.38 10.47 -17.86
C GLN A 130 -4.77 10.58 -16.45
N VAL A 131 -4.73 9.51 -15.66
CA VAL A 131 -3.97 9.47 -14.40
C VAL A 131 -2.50 9.83 -14.63
N SER A 132 -1.97 9.46 -15.80
CA SER A 132 -0.58 9.70 -16.19
C SER A 132 -0.20 11.18 -16.26
N LEU A 133 -1.17 12.10 -16.36
CA LEU A 133 -0.93 13.55 -16.34
C LEU A 133 -0.26 14.04 -15.06
N ALA A 134 -0.50 13.37 -13.93
CA ALA A 134 0.04 13.76 -12.64
C ALA A 134 1.24 12.88 -12.26
N HIS A 135 2.31 13.50 -11.71
CA HIS A 135 3.48 12.76 -11.27
C HIS A 135 3.14 11.89 -10.02
N PRO A 136 3.42 10.58 -10.03
CA PRO A 136 2.99 9.65 -8.98
C PRO A 136 3.58 9.98 -7.60
N TYR A 137 4.83 10.45 -7.57
CA TYR A 137 5.60 10.69 -6.35
C TYR A 137 5.66 12.16 -5.93
N SER A 138 4.76 13.01 -6.45
CA SER A 138 4.80 14.48 -6.19
C SER A 138 4.89 14.83 -4.70
N ALA A 139 4.18 14.10 -3.83
CA ALA A 139 4.20 14.34 -2.39
C ALA A 139 5.60 14.15 -1.76
N LEU A 140 6.41 13.22 -2.29
CA LEU A 140 7.78 12.99 -1.81
C LEU A 140 8.73 14.10 -2.28
N VAL A 141 8.49 14.66 -3.48
CA VAL A 141 9.30 15.74 -4.05
C VAL A 141 9.04 17.06 -3.32
N VAL A 142 7.79 17.34 -2.94
CA VAL A 142 7.42 18.58 -2.26
C VAL A 142 7.98 18.65 -0.84
N ALA A 143 8.10 17.52 -0.15
CA ALA A 143 8.57 17.48 1.24
C ALA A 143 9.95 18.13 1.47
N PRO A 144 11.04 17.75 0.76
CA PRO A 144 12.34 18.38 0.95
C PRO A 144 12.37 19.86 0.52
N LEU A 145 11.54 20.26 -0.45
CA LEU A 145 11.41 21.66 -0.85
C LEU A 145 10.76 22.49 0.26
N ALA A 146 9.73 21.94 0.91
CA ALA A 146 9.07 22.59 2.04
C ALA A 146 9.99 22.67 3.27
N GLU A 147 10.76 21.61 3.56
CA GLU A 147 11.77 21.60 4.63
C GLU A 147 12.80 22.71 4.39
N ALA A 148 13.34 22.82 3.17
CA ALA A 148 14.32 23.85 2.81
C ALA A 148 13.75 25.28 2.91
N ALA A 149 12.45 25.44 2.72
CA ALA A 149 11.75 26.71 2.87
C ALA A 149 11.32 27.01 4.32
N GLY A 150 11.58 26.12 5.28
CA GLY A 150 11.15 26.26 6.68
C GLY A 150 9.62 26.22 6.86
N ILE A 151 8.90 25.62 5.92
CA ILE A 151 7.43 25.54 5.96
C ILE A 151 7.04 24.27 6.72
N PHE A 152 6.09 24.35 7.64
CA PHE A 152 5.58 23.16 8.31
C PHE A 152 4.94 22.19 7.31
N HIS A 153 5.44 20.95 7.26
CA HIS A 153 5.02 19.95 6.29
C HIS A 153 4.98 18.54 6.88
N THR A 154 4.34 17.62 6.17
CA THR A 154 4.36 16.19 6.50
C THR A 154 5.61 15.52 5.92
N LYS A 155 6.05 14.41 6.54
CA LYS A 155 7.22 13.62 6.10
C LYS A 155 6.76 12.30 5.49
N PRO A 156 6.28 12.30 4.23
CA PRO A 156 5.73 11.11 3.59
C PRO A 156 6.80 10.02 3.44
N ARG A 157 6.39 8.78 3.71
CA ARG A 157 7.20 7.57 3.50
C ARG A 157 6.42 6.59 2.62
N LEU A 158 7.14 5.80 1.83
CA LEU A 158 6.56 4.80 0.95
C LEU A 158 6.58 3.42 1.59
N TYR A 159 5.42 2.78 1.59
CA TYR A 159 5.26 1.42 2.09
C TYR A 159 4.36 0.62 1.17
N PHE A 160 4.60 -0.69 1.12
CA PHE A 160 3.65 -1.67 0.62
C PHE A 160 2.91 -2.26 1.82
N VAL A 161 1.58 -2.13 1.80
CA VAL A 161 0.70 -2.72 2.81
C VAL A 161 0.02 -3.91 2.13
N PRO A 162 0.27 -5.16 2.58
CA PRO A 162 -0.42 -6.33 2.05
C PRO A 162 -1.91 -6.29 2.43
N ASP A 163 -2.72 -7.00 1.64
CA ASP A 163 -4.16 -7.18 1.89
C ASP A 163 -4.43 -7.99 3.17
#